data_AF-A0A3M1TZW1-F1
#
_entry.id   AF-A0A3M1TZW1-F1
#
_cell.length_a   1.000
_cell.length_b   1.000
_cell.length_c   1.000
_cell.angle_alpha   90.00
_cell.angle_beta   90.00
_cell.angle_gamma   90.00
#
_symmetry.space_group_name_H-M   'P 1'
#
loop_
_entity.id
_entity.type
_entity.pdbx_description
1 polymer ?
#
loop_
_entity_poly.entity_id
_entity_poly.type
_entity_poly.pdbx_seq_one_letter_code
_entity_poly.pdbx_strand_id
1 'polypeptide(L)' 'MNAFEGYGASSARIIEGRGFGFVDVPEDQMHAAIENMNGAEMGGRRLTVNEARPREDRPRR' A
#
# COMPACT_ATOMS: atom_id res chain seq x y z
N MET A 1 -16.45 0.06 -0.59
CA MET A 1 -15.51 -0.83 0.12
C MET A 1 -14.12 -0.22 0.01
N ASN A 2 -13.66 0.42 1.09
CA ASN A 2 -12.29 0.91 1.20
C ASN A 2 -11.43 -0.23 1.73
N ALA A 3 -10.48 -0.71 0.92
CA ALA A 3 -9.75 -1.94 1.18
C ALA A 3 -8.88 -1.90 2.47
N PHE A 4 -8.53 -0.70 2.94
CA PHE A 4 -7.65 -0.49 4.09
C PHE A 4 -8.32 0.20 5.29
N GLU A 5 -9.63 0.46 5.24
CA GLU A 5 -10.35 1.20 6.30
C GLU A 5 -10.36 0.44 7.64
N GLY A 6 -10.44 -0.89 7.60
CA GLY A 6 -10.38 -1.74 8.80
C GLY A 6 -9.03 -1.73 9.53
N TYR A 7 -7.98 -1.22 8.89
CA TYR A 7 -6.63 -1.12 9.47
C TYR A 7 -6.29 0.30 9.93
N GLY A 8 -7.25 1.23 9.92
CA GLY A 8 -7.02 2.62 10.33
C GLY A 8 -6.25 3.45 9.29
N ALA A 9 -6.38 3.12 8.01
CA ALA A 9 -5.75 3.89 6.94
C ALA A 9 -6.14 5.38 7.01
N SER A 10 -5.14 6.25 7.15
CA SER A 10 -5.32 7.68 7.33
C SER A 10 -5.20 8.46 6.01
N SER A 11 -4.40 7.96 5.07
CA SER A 11 -4.24 8.57 3.75
C SER A 11 -3.84 7.55 2.70
N ALA A 12 -4.24 7.77 1.45
CA ALA A 12 -3.83 6.95 0.32
C ALA A 12 -3.39 7.85 -0.84
N ARG A 13 -2.19 7.59 -1.36
CA ARG A 13 -1.62 8.26 -2.53
C ARG A 13 -1.43 7.27 -3.66
N ILE A 14 -2.28 7.35 -4.68
CA ILE A 14 -2.16 6.52 -5.88
C ILE A 14 -1.20 7.19 -6.86
N ILE A 15 -0.29 6.42 -7.43
CA ILE A 15 0.62 6.89 -8.48
C ILE A 15 0.08 6.39 -9.83
N GLU A 16 -0.77 7.22 -10.43
CA GLU A 16 -1.37 6.94 -11.74
C GLU A 16 -0.29 6.74 -12.82
N GLY A 17 -0.58 5.86 -13.78
CA GLY A 17 0.36 5.47 -14.83
C GLY A 17 1.48 4.51 -14.40
N ARG A 18 1.66 4.28 -13.09
CA ARG A 18 2.65 3.31 -12.56
C ARG A 18 2.05 2.06 -11.96
N GLY A 19 0.74 2.05 -11.68
CA GLY A 19 0.03 0.86 -11.20
C GLY A 19 0.28 0.51 -9.72
N PHE A 20 0.77 1.46 -8.92
CA PHE A 20 0.94 1.29 -7.47
C PHE A 20 0.59 2.57 -6.72
N GLY A 21 0.37 2.43 -5.41
CA GLY A 21 0.11 3.54 -4.51
C GLY A 21 0.72 3.28 -3.13
N PHE A 22 0.69 4.31 -2.29
CA PHE A 22 1.10 4.24 -0.89
C PHE A 22 -0.13 4.49 -0.03
N VAL A 23 -0.27 3.72 1.04
CA VAL A 23 -1.33 3.90 2.04
C VAL A 23 -0.66 4.06 3.38
N ASP A 24 -1.04 5.10 4.10
CA ASP A 24 -0.57 5.41 5.44
C ASP A 24 -1.46 4.69 6.44
N VAL A 25 -0.89 3.75 7.19
CA VAL A 25 -1.57 2.94 8.21
C VAL A 25 -0.76 3.01 9.52
N PRO A 26 -1.40 2.86 10.68
CA PRO A 26 -0.70 2.73 11.96
C PRO A 26 0.28 1.56 11.92
N GLU A 27 1.46 1.73 12.51
CA GLU A 27 2.52 0.71 12.53
C GLU A 27 2.01 -0.63 13.11
N ASP A 28 1.22 -0.56 14.17
CA ASP A 28 0.60 -1.72 14.84
C ASP A 28 -0.33 -2.53 13.92
N GLN A 29 -0.93 -1.87 12.92
CA GLN A 29 -1.83 -2.47 11.94
C GLN A 29 -1.13 -2.78 10.61
N MET A 30 0.13 -2.37 10.42
CA MET A 30 0.84 -2.52 9.16
C MET A 30 1.02 -3.99 8.78
N HIS A 31 1.44 -4.83 9.73
CA HIS A 31 1.66 -6.26 9.47
C HIS A 31 0.35 -6.98 9.12
N ALA A 32 -0.71 -6.73 9.90
CA ALA A 32 -2.04 -7.28 9.64
C ALA A 32 -2.60 -6.85 8.28
N ALA A 33 -2.41 -5.57 7.91
CA ALA A 33 -2.81 -5.05 6.62
C ALA A 33 -2.04 -5.74 5.48
N ILE A 34 -0.72 -5.91 5.61
CA ILE A 34 0.10 -6.62 4.62
C ILE A 34 -0.39 -8.06 4.48
N GLU A 35 -0.52 -8.82 5.56
CA GLU A 35 -0.87 -10.24 5.49
C GLU A 35 -2.26 -10.50 4.90
N ASN A 36 -3.24 -9.66 5.22
CA ASN A 36 -4.61 -9.83 4.73
C ASN A 36 -4.83 -9.25 3.33
N MET A 37 -4.14 -8.17 2.98
CA MET A 37 -4.35 -7.48 1.69
C MET A 37 -3.38 -7.93 0.61
N ASN A 38 -2.21 -8.47 0.97
CA ASN A 38 -1.26 -9.00 0.00
C ASN A 38 -1.85 -10.26 -0.67
N GLY A 39 -2.01 -10.20 -1.99
CA GLY A 39 -2.66 -11.25 -2.77
C GLY A 39 -4.18 -11.11 -2.88
N ALA A 40 -4.79 -10.15 -2.20
CA ALA A 40 -6.22 -9.87 -2.34
C ALA A 40 -6.56 -9.39 -3.75
N GLU A 41 -7.75 -9.73 -4.25
CA GLU A 41 -8.19 -9.32 -5.57
C GLU A 41 -9.00 -8.01 -5.47
N MET A 42 -8.56 -6.98 -6.21
CA MET A 42 -9.23 -5.69 -6.28
C MET A 42 -9.39 -5.28 -7.74
N GLY A 43 -10.65 -5.12 -8.18
CA GLY A 43 -10.96 -4.73 -9.56
C GLY A 43 -10.40 -5.69 -10.61
N GLY A 44 -10.38 -7.00 -10.32
CA GLY A 44 -9.86 -8.04 -11.21
C GLY A 44 -8.33 -8.13 -11.28
N ARG A 45 -7.62 -7.49 -10.35
CA ARG A 45 -6.15 -7.58 -10.22
C ARG A 45 -5.76 -8.01 -8.82
N ARG A 46 -4.77 -8.89 -8.70
CA ARG A 46 -4.16 -9.22 -7.41
C ARG A 46 -3.30 -8.06 -6.96
N LEU A 47 -3.53 -7.60 -5.73
CA LEU A 47 -2.74 -6.57 -5.09
C LEU A 47 -1.48 -7.17 -4.50
N THR A 48 -0.40 -6.39 -4.53
CA THR A 48 0.84 -6.70 -3.81
C THR A 48 1.02 -5.63 -2.75
N VAL A 49 0.95 -6.02 -1.49
CA VAL A 49 1.05 -5.12 -0.34
C VAL A 49 2.30 -5.50 0.43
N ASN A 50 3.19 -4.54 0.67
CA ASN A 50 4.43 -4.72 1.40
C ASN A 50 4.74 -3.44 2.18
N GLU A 51 5.69 -3.54 3.11
CA GLU A 51 6.25 -2.38 3.80
C GLU A 51 6.83 -1.38 2.79
N ALA A 52 6.40 -0.12 2.93
CA ALA A 52 6.83 0.96 2.06
C ALA A 52 8.27 1.36 2.41
N ARG A 53 9.22 0.92 1.58
CA ARG A 53 10.61 1.36 1.72
C ARG A 53 10.76 2.82 1.25
N PRO A 54 11.47 3.69 2.01
CA PRO A 54 11.77 5.03 1.56
C PRO A 54 12.53 4.95 0.23
N ARG A 55 12.23 5.86 -0.70
CA ARG A 55 13.01 5.96 -1.93
C ARG A 55 14.42 6.38 -1.55
N GLU A 56 15.38 5.49 -1.78
CA GLU A 56 16.79 5.86 -1.76
C GLU A 56 16.98 7.01 -2.77
N ASP A 57 17.66 8.08 -2.33
CA ASP A 57 17.92 9.27 -3.13
C ASP A 57 18.76 8.84 -4.33
N ARG A 58 18.12 8.51 -5.45
CA ARG A 58 18.82 8.06 -6.65
C ARG A 58 19.69 9.24 -7.08
N PRO A 59 21.03 9.14 -7.05
CA PRO A 59 21.88 10.25 -7.44
C PRO A 59 21.52 10.61 -8.88
N ARG A 60 20.96 11.81 -9.03
CA ARG A 60 20.74 12.50 -10.30
C ARG A 60 22.10 12.56 -11.00
N ARG A 61 22.30 11.68 -11.97
CA ARG A 61 23.48 11.67 -12.83
C ARG A 61 23.26 12.57 -14.02
#